data_AF-A0A9D6KBC0-F1
#
_entry.id   AF-A0A9D6KBC0-F1
#
_cell.length_a   1.000
_cell.length_b   1.000
_cell.length_c   1.000
_cell.angle_alpha   90.00
_cell.angle_beta   90.00
_cell.angle_gamma   90.00
#
_symmetry.space_group_name_H-M   'P 1'
#
loop_
_entity.id
_entity.type
_entity.pdbx_description
1 polymer ?
#
loop_
_entity_poly.entity_id
_entity_poly.type
_entity_poly.pdbx_seq_one_letter_code
_entity_poly.pdbx_strand_id
1 'polypeptide(L)'
;GEGYGNTIYFANTGSSAAPAFAASSANPFGLADVGSDSSPTFADLDGDGDLDAFIGENFGNTIYFANTGSSAAPAFAAASANPFGLADVGYDSSPTFADLDGDGDLDAFIGDREGNTFYFENSGCGNGGVDAGEECDDGNTNNADGCNTLCQTPGGDADADGVTNAVENAGPNGGDANGDGMPDSTQPNVGSLPGATDGTYQTLVTDAACPIENLAAQALNPAGWSLPFGALSFELPGCESTRVTIYYHGRDSLASPPFQYVKQGPNPPGAANDVTYTLSAGAPHMLVMGSANLGFDPAVAFAAFTLSDNVVGDDTGNDHRIVDQGGPGLKVTPAAVPVLGWSGLSAAVLGLLGLARRRLR
;
A
#
# COMPACT_ATOMS: atom_id res chain seq x y z
N GLY A 1 40.89 -12.23 -8.04
CA GLY A 1 41.68 -11.02 -8.29
C GLY A 1 43.11 -11.32 -7.89
N GLU A 2 43.80 -10.35 -7.31
CA GLU A 2 45.15 -10.51 -6.75
C GLU A 2 45.25 -10.04 -5.30
N GLY A 3 46.36 -10.40 -4.64
CA GLY A 3 46.60 -10.13 -3.22
C GLY A 3 46.74 -8.66 -2.84
N TYR A 4 47.00 -7.77 -3.81
CA TYR A 4 47.00 -6.32 -3.60
C TYR A 4 45.62 -5.66 -3.76
N GLY A 5 44.55 -6.45 -3.83
CA GLY A 5 43.18 -5.94 -3.93
C GLY A 5 42.77 -5.49 -5.33
N ASN A 6 43.58 -5.73 -6.36
CA ASN A 6 43.18 -5.44 -7.74
C ASN A 6 42.53 -6.65 -8.42
N THR A 7 41.69 -6.39 -9.41
CA THR A 7 41.30 -7.43 -10.36
C THR A 7 42.18 -7.38 -11.61
N ILE A 8 42.45 -8.56 -12.19
CA ILE A 8 43.20 -8.72 -13.44
C ILE A 8 42.23 -9.15 -14.52
N TYR A 9 42.30 -8.50 -15.68
CA TYR A 9 41.41 -8.78 -16.80
C TYR A 9 42.14 -9.57 -17.90
N PHE A 10 41.47 -10.60 -18.42
CA PHE A 10 41.89 -11.37 -19.57
C PHE A 10 40.76 -11.35 -20.61
N ALA A 11 40.94 -10.59 -21.70
CA ALA A 11 39.94 -10.54 -22.77
C ALA A 11 39.89 -11.88 -23.52
N ASN A 12 38.72 -12.54 -23.57
CA ASN A 12 38.50 -13.61 -24.54
C ASN A 12 38.29 -13.01 -25.93
N THR A 13 39.31 -13.10 -26.77
CA THR A 13 39.30 -12.67 -28.18
C THR A 13 38.83 -13.78 -29.14
N GLY A 14 38.58 -14.97 -28.61
CA GLY A 14 38.04 -16.12 -29.35
C GLY A 14 36.52 -16.17 -29.36
N SER A 15 35.97 -17.37 -29.53
CA SER A 15 34.52 -17.63 -29.43
C SER A 15 34.20 -18.43 -28.16
N SER A 16 32.92 -18.57 -27.84
CA SER A 16 32.48 -19.45 -26.74
C SER A 16 32.86 -20.92 -26.96
N ALA A 17 32.92 -21.39 -28.21
CA ALA A 17 33.32 -22.75 -28.55
C ALA A 17 34.85 -22.95 -28.67
N ALA A 18 35.61 -21.86 -28.80
CA ALA A 18 37.06 -21.87 -28.93
C ALA A 18 37.64 -20.61 -28.27
N PRO A 19 37.79 -20.61 -26.93
CA PRO A 19 38.26 -19.45 -26.20
C PRO A 19 39.75 -19.17 -26.49
N ALA A 20 40.10 -17.89 -26.61
CA ALA A 20 41.46 -17.43 -26.83
C ALA A 20 41.69 -16.13 -26.04
N PHE A 21 42.44 -16.22 -24.95
CA PHE A 21 42.66 -15.10 -24.04
C PHE A 21 43.87 -14.25 -24.44
N ALA A 22 43.69 -12.92 -24.42
CA ALA A 22 44.78 -11.96 -24.53
C ALA A 22 45.67 -11.99 -23.28
N ALA A 23 46.82 -11.31 -23.34
CA ALA A 23 47.66 -11.09 -22.16
C ALA A 23 46.89 -10.33 -21.08
N SER A 24 47.23 -10.57 -19.81
CA SER A 24 46.63 -9.85 -18.70
C SER A 24 46.88 -8.35 -18.80
N SER A 25 45.90 -7.57 -18.39
CA SER A 25 46.04 -6.15 -18.11
C SER A 25 45.47 -5.82 -16.75
N ALA A 26 45.85 -4.66 -16.21
CA ALA A 26 45.06 -4.03 -15.15
C ALA A 26 43.59 -3.93 -15.63
N ASN A 27 42.64 -4.12 -14.72
CA ASN A 27 41.24 -4.13 -15.10
C ASN A 27 40.84 -2.76 -15.70
N PRO A 28 40.43 -2.71 -16.98
CA PRO A 28 40.10 -1.44 -17.65
C PRO A 28 38.76 -0.85 -17.20
N PHE A 29 37.97 -1.58 -16.41
CA PHE A 29 36.63 -1.23 -15.96
C PHE A 29 36.61 -0.54 -14.58
N GLY A 30 37.77 -0.23 -14.00
CA GLY A 30 37.85 0.48 -12.72
C GLY A 30 37.63 -0.39 -11.47
N LEU A 31 37.56 -1.71 -11.63
CA LEU A 31 37.44 -2.68 -10.54
C LEU A 31 38.80 -2.93 -9.85
N ALA A 32 39.38 -1.89 -9.27
CA ALA A 32 40.71 -1.92 -8.65
C ALA A 32 40.67 -1.43 -7.19
N ASP A 33 41.75 -1.73 -6.45
CA ASP A 33 41.98 -1.25 -5.09
C ASP A 33 40.86 -1.54 -4.07
N VAL A 34 40.31 -2.77 -4.04
CA VAL A 34 39.29 -3.18 -3.05
C VAL A 34 39.86 -3.50 -1.66
N GLY A 35 41.17 -3.30 -1.44
CA GLY A 35 41.87 -3.67 -0.21
C GLY A 35 43.00 -4.67 -0.47
N SER A 36 42.94 -5.85 0.12
CA SER A 36 43.85 -6.98 -0.14
C SER A 36 43.07 -8.26 -0.43
N ASP A 37 43.68 -9.19 -1.16
CA ASP A 37 43.12 -10.52 -1.46
C ASP A 37 41.73 -10.50 -2.12
N SER A 38 41.65 -9.79 -3.24
CA SER A 38 40.38 -9.61 -3.96
C SER A 38 39.80 -10.92 -4.53
N SER A 39 38.53 -11.19 -4.19
CA SER A 39 37.75 -12.33 -4.68
C SER A 39 36.50 -11.84 -5.45
N PRO A 40 36.61 -11.54 -6.76
CA PRO A 40 35.51 -10.99 -7.55
C PRO A 40 34.51 -12.07 -7.98
N THR A 41 33.24 -11.72 -7.88
CA THR A 41 32.09 -12.44 -8.43
C THR A 41 31.24 -11.44 -9.23
N PHE A 42 30.49 -11.93 -10.22
CA PHE A 42 29.60 -11.12 -11.04
C PHE A 42 28.20 -11.72 -11.05
N ALA A 43 27.19 -10.91 -10.81
CA ALA A 43 25.78 -11.26 -10.76
C ALA A 43 24.94 -10.03 -11.09
N ASP A 44 23.71 -10.24 -11.56
CA ASP A 44 22.72 -9.17 -11.75
C ASP A 44 22.07 -8.91 -10.39
N LEU A 45 22.56 -7.89 -9.66
CA LEU A 45 22.19 -7.66 -8.26
C LEU A 45 21.13 -6.57 -8.08
N ASP A 46 20.91 -5.74 -9.10
CA ASP A 46 19.84 -4.73 -9.12
C ASP A 46 18.69 -5.07 -10.08
N GLY A 47 18.76 -6.21 -10.77
CA GLY A 47 17.68 -6.77 -11.58
C GLY A 47 17.49 -6.07 -12.92
N ASP A 48 18.48 -5.30 -13.39
CA ASP A 48 18.39 -4.53 -14.63
C ASP A 48 18.78 -5.32 -15.90
N GLY A 49 19.23 -6.57 -15.71
CA GLY A 49 19.59 -7.49 -16.78
C GLY A 49 21.04 -7.39 -17.25
N ASP A 50 21.87 -6.64 -16.54
CA ASP A 50 23.31 -6.64 -16.71
C ASP A 50 24.07 -7.17 -15.46
N LEU A 51 25.40 -7.31 -15.55
CA LEU A 51 26.17 -7.92 -14.47
C LEU A 51 26.93 -6.87 -13.67
N ASP A 52 26.62 -6.82 -12.37
CA ASP A 52 27.36 -6.06 -11.37
C ASP A 52 28.60 -6.82 -10.90
N ALA A 53 29.52 -6.11 -10.25
CA ALA A 53 30.68 -6.72 -9.60
C ALA A 53 30.54 -6.68 -8.08
N PHE A 54 30.68 -7.84 -7.45
CA PHE A 54 30.70 -7.99 -6.01
C PHE A 54 32.01 -8.69 -5.60
N ILE A 55 32.86 -7.98 -4.86
CA ILE A 55 34.25 -8.36 -4.66
C ILE A 55 34.52 -8.51 -3.16
N GLY A 56 34.88 -9.72 -2.75
CA GLY A 56 35.37 -9.98 -1.40
C GLY A 56 36.81 -9.50 -1.19
N GLU A 57 37.18 -9.30 0.07
CA GLU A 57 38.49 -8.82 0.50
C GLU A 57 38.97 -9.49 1.81
N ASN A 58 40.25 -9.33 2.12
CA ASN A 58 40.96 -9.98 3.22
C ASN A 58 40.36 -9.78 4.62
N PHE A 59 39.82 -8.61 4.97
CA PHE A 59 39.22 -8.33 6.28
C PHE A 59 37.72 -8.65 6.35
N GLY A 60 37.23 -9.53 5.47
CA GLY A 60 35.88 -10.07 5.57
C GLY A 60 34.79 -9.15 5.04
N ASN A 61 35.14 -7.95 4.59
CA ASN A 61 34.22 -7.02 3.97
C ASN A 61 33.90 -7.45 2.52
N THR A 62 32.93 -6.79 1.91
CA THR A 62 32.61 -6.95 0.49
C THR A 62 32.43 -5.59 -0.16
N ILE A 63 32.90 -5.45 -1.39
CA ILE A 63 32.85 -4.21 -2.17
C ILE A 63 31.97 -4.43 -3.40
N TYR A 64 30.96 -3.58 -3.54
CA TYR A 64 30.01 -3.59 -4.65
C TYR A 64 30.36 -2.51 -5.67
N PHE A 65 30.19 -2.85 -6.94
CA PHE A 65 30.24 -1.93 -8.07
C PHE A 65 29.02 -2.18 -8.96
N ALA A 66 28.09 -1.23 -8.95
CA ALA A 66 26.95 -1.24 -9.87
C ALA A 66 27.42 -1.02 -11.30
N ASN A 67 26.96 -1.83 -12.25
CA ASN A 67 27.19 -1.61 -13.67
C ASN A 67 26.11 -0.68 -14.24
N THR A 68 26.37 0.63 -14.18
CA THR A 68 25.48 1.66 -14.74
C THR A 68 25.45 1.73 -16.27
N GLY A 69 26.04 0.74 -16.95
CA GLY A 69 26.23 0.70 -18.38
C GLY A 69 25.20 -0.17 -19.08
N SER A 70 25.69 -1.21 -19.75
CA SER A 70 24.86 -2.28 -20.31
C SER A 70 25.71 -3.54 -20.42
N SER A 71 25.08 -4.70 -20.55
CA SER A 71 25.78 -5.97 -20.78
C SER A 71 26.72 -5.97 -22.00
N ALA A 72 26.47 -5.12 -23.00
CA ALA A 72 27.33 -4.98 -24.19
C ALA A 72 28.44 -3.92 -24.04
N ALA A 73 28.28 -2.99 -23.12
CA ALA A 73 29.20 -1.88 -22.87
C ALA A 73 29.19 -1.54 -21.36
N PRO A 74 29.83 -2.37 -20.53
CA PRO A 74 29.78 -2.22 -19.09
C PRO A 74 30.51 -0.94 -18.64
N ALA A 75 29.92 -0.25 -17.66
CA ALA A 75 30.43 0.96 -17.05
C ALA A 75 30.12 0.95 -15.55
N PHE A 76 31.12 0.61 -14.74
CA PHE A 76 30.94 0.48 -13.30
C PHE A 76 31.01 1.82 -12.57
N ALA A 77 30.12 1.99 -11.60
CA ALA A 77 30.13 3.12 -10.68
C ALA A 77 31.31 3.06 -9.70
N ALA A 78 31.43 4.08 -8.85
CA ALA A 78 32.41 4.06 -7.77
C ALA A 78 32.09 2.95 -6.77
N ALA A 79 33.14 2.36 -6.19
CA ALA A 79 33.05 1.32 -5.17
C ALA A 79 32.14 1.73 -4.00
N SER A 80 31.21 0.87 -3.63
CA SER A 80 30.43 0.96 -2.40
C SER A 80 30.83 -0.16 -1.46
N ALA A 81 31.26 0.19 -0.24
CA ALA A 81 31.65 -0.80 0.75
C ALA A 81 30.41 -1.29 1.50
N ASN A 82 30.12 -2.59 1.38
CA ASN A 82 29.02 -3.29 2.04
C ASN A 82 27.66 -2.54 2.00
N PRO A 83 27.14 -2.20 0.81
CA PRO A 83 25.88 -1.46 0.69
C PRO A 83 24.67 -2.25 1.23
N PHE A 84 24.76 -3.57 1.30
CA PHE A 84 23.68 -4.47 1.69
C PHE A 84 23.69 -4.81 3.19
N GLY A 85 24.58 -4.20 3.98
CA GLY A 85 24.61 -4.39 5.43
C GLY A 85 24.98 -5.81 5.87
N LEU A 86 25.71 -6.57 5.04
CA LEU A 86 26.14 -7.93 5.34
C LEU A 86 27.01 -7.95 6.59
N ALA A 87 26.84 -8.95 7.44
CA ALA A 87 27.71 -9.14 8.59
C ALA A 87 29.15 -9.43 8.14
N ASP A 88 30.12 -8.91 8.89
CA ASP A 88 31.53 -9.24 8.70
C ASP A 88 31.75 -10.75 8.86
N VAL A 89 32.30 -11.38 7.82
CA VAL A 89 32.53 -12.82 7.75
C VAL A 89 33.91 -13.27 8.25
N GLY A 90 34.77 -12.34 8.69
CA GLY A 90 36.09 -12.66 9.21
C GLY A 90 37.22 -12.34 8.23
N TYR A 91 37.98 -13.33 7.77
CA TYR A 91 39.08 -13.10 6.82
C TYR A 91 38.83 -13.78 5.47
N ASP A 92 39.36 -13.18 4.40
CA ASP A 92 39.31 -13.66 3.02
C ASP A 92 37.89 -13.97 2.53
N SER A 93 37.01 -12.95 2.49
CA SER A 93 35.64 -13.15 2.03
C SER A 93 35.61 -13.61 0.56
N SER A 94 34.85 -14.66 0.29
CA SER A 94 34.71 -15.23 -1.06
C SER A 94 33.24 -15.42 -1.41
N PRO A 95 32.60 -14.41 -2.02
CA PRO A 95 31.16 -14.41 -2.30
C PRO A 95 30.79 -15.23 -3.54
N THR A 96 29.61 -15.84 -3.50
CA THR A 96 28.88 -16.39 -4.64
C THR A 96 27.38 -16.17 -4.41
N PHE A 97 26.60 -16.17 -5.49
CA PHE A 97 25.16 -15.95 -5.43
C PHE A 97 24.39 -17.12 -6.01
N ALA A 98 23.23 -17.41 -5.45
CA ALA A 98 22.25 -18.35 -5.97
C ALA A 98 20.91 -18.10 -5.31
N ASP A 99 19.83 -18.14 -6.10
CA ASP A 99 18.45 -18.25 -5.62
C ASP A 99 18.26 -19.60 -4.90
N LEU A 100 18.31 -19.61 -3.56
CA LEU A 100 18.28 -20.85 -2.77
C LEU A 100 16.85 -21.34 -2.54
N ASP A 101 15.92 -20.41 -2.31
CA ASP A 101 14.55 -20.72 -1.90
C ASP A 101 13.54 -20.70 -3.06
N GLY A 102 13.96 -20.23 -4.24
CA GLY A 102 13.19 -20.20 -5.47
C GLY A 102 12.28 -18.98 -5.60
N ASP A 103 12.56 -17.90 -4.85
CA ASP A 103 11.78 -16.67 -4.86
C ASP A 103 12.13 -15.74 -6.05
N GLY A 104 13.22 -16.05 -6.74
CA GLY A 104 13.66 -15.36 -7.95
C GLY A 104 14.62 -14.21 -7.70
N ASP A 105 15.01 -13.97 -6.45
CA ASP A 105 16.10 -13.08 -6.10
C ASP A 105 17.41 -13.87 -5.82
N LEU A 106 18.54 -13.18 -5.68
CA LEU A 106 19.84 -13.82 -5.49
C LEU A 106 20.30 -13.74 -4.04
N ASP A 107 20.33 -14.88 -3.35
CA ASP A 107 20.96 -15.00 -2.04
C ASP A 107 22.48 -14.99 -2.11
N ALA A 108 23.12 -14.47 -1.07
CA ALA A 108 24.57 -14.46 -0.96
C ALA A 108 25.10 -15.60 -0.07
N PHE A 109 26.10 -16.31 -0.60
CA PHE A 109 26.91 -17.26 0.15
C PHE A 109 28.34 -16.76 0.19
N ILE A 110 28.87 -16.53 1.38
CA ILE A 110 30.22 -15.99 1.54
C ILE A 110 31.07 -16.97 2.34
N GLY A 111 32.14 -17.46 1.71
CA GLY A 111 33.16 -18.25 2.40
C GLY A 111 34.16 -17.37 3.14
N ASP A 112 34.80 -17.92 4.18
CA ASP A 112 35.94 -17.31 4.88
C ASP A 112 37.20 -18.21 4.86
N ARG A 113 38.30 -17.67 5.36
CA ARG A 113 39.60 -18.35 5.48
C ARG A 113 39.58 -19.58 6.38
N GLU A 114 38.72 -19.56 7.40
CA GLU A 114 38.53 -20.64 8.36
C GLU A 114 37.74 -21.83 7.77
N GLY A 115 37.16 -21.66 6.58
CA GLY A 115 36.39 -22.67 5.87
C GLY A 115 34.91 -22.68 6.24
N ASN A 116 34.41 -21.61 6.86
CA ASN A 116 32.99 -21.39 7.08
C ASN A 116 32.32 -20.95 5.78
N THR A 117 31.00 -21.09 5.74
CA THR A 117 30.14 -20.51 4.70
C THR A 117 28.98 -19.82 5.40
N PHE A 118 28.87 -18.52 5.17
CA PHE A 118 27.81 -17.68 5.68
C PHE A 118 26.72 -17.57 4.61
N TYR A 119 25.47 -17.76 5.01
CA TYR A 119 24.29 -17.56 4.18
C TYR A 119 23.64 -16.24 4.57
N PHE A 120 23.39 -15.41 3.58
CA PHE A 120 22.63 -14.18 3.69
C PHE A 120 21.46 -14.30 2.73
N GLU A 121 20.28 -14.49 3.31
CA GLU A 121 19.02 -14.41 2.59
C GLU A 121 18.86 -13.00 2.07
N ASN A 122 18.68 -12.87 0.77
CA ASN A 122 18.11 -11.66 0.22
C ASN A 122 16.61 -11.87 0.34
N SER A 123 16.01 -11.27 1.35
CA SER A 123 14.64 -11.63 1.73
C SER A 123 13.58 -11.12 0.75
N GLY A 124 13.99 -10.42 -0.31
CA GLY A 124 13.15 -10.01 -1.43
C GLY A 124 11.77 -9.48 -1.06
N CYS A 125 10.91 -9.44 -2.07
CA CYS A 125 9.49 -9.28 -1.81
C CYS A 125 8.81 -10.63 -1.62
N GLY A 126 7.98 -10.78 -0.59
CA GLY A 126 7.19 -12.00 -0.33
C GLY A 126 7.66 -12.82 0.88
N ASN A 127 8.40 -12.23 1.80
CA ASN A 127 8.89 -12.87 3.03
C ASN A 127 7.89 -12.81 4.21
N GLY A 128 6.75 -12.13 4.02
CA GLY A 128 5.69 -11.98 5.02
C GLY A 128 5.84 -10.73 5.90
N GLY A 129 6.79 -9.84 5.61
CA GLY A 129 7.02 -8.58 6.30
C GLY A 129 7.24 -7.45 5.29
N VAL A 130 6.76 -6.25 5.62
CA VAL A 130 6.98 -5.05 4.79
C VAL A 130 8.23 -4.33 5.31
N ASP A 131 9.30 -4.36 4.53
CA ASP A 131 10.59 -3.73 4.81
C ASP A 131 10.70 -2.29 4.23
N ALA A 132 11.74 -1.57 4.63
CA ALA A 132 11.93 -0.18 4.24
C ALA A 132 12.22 -0.04 2.73
N GLY A 133 11.25 0.46 1.97
CA GLY A 133 11.33 0.61 0.51
C GLY A 133 10.29 -0.23 -0.23
N GLU A 134 9.58 -1.10 0.48
CA GLU A 134 8.49 -1.93 -0.04
C GLU A 134 7.14 -1.23 0.12
N GLU A 135 6.29 -1.34 -0.89
CA GLU A 135 4.89 -0.87 -0.87
C GLU A 135 3.96 -1.91 -0.23
N CYS A 136 4.30 -3.20 -0.36
CA CYS A 136 3.52 -4.33 0.11
C CYS A 136 4.42 -5.55 0.31
N ASP A 137 3.91 -6.55 1.02
CA ASP A 137 4.42 -7.92 1.07
C ASP A 137 3.23 -8.84 1.39
N ASP A 138 3.02 -9.91 0.62
CA ASP A 138 1.94 -10.87 0.85
C ASP A 138 2.42 -12.31 1.07
N GLY A 139 3.68 -12.45 1.53
CA GLY A 139 4.26 -13.72 1.94
C GLY A 139 4.42 -14.73 0.80
N ASN A 140 4.43 -14.25 -0.45
CA ASN A 140 4.64 -15.08 -1.63
C ASN A 140 5.14 -14.24 -2.83
N THR A 141 5.49 -14.90 -3.94
CA THR A 141 6.09 -14.27 -5.14
C THR A 141 5.14 -14.21 -6.34
N ASN A 142 3.83 -14.29 -6.12
CA ASN A 142 2.85 -14.31 -7.19
C ASN A 142 2.55 -12.89 -7.69
N ASN A 143 3.14 -12.52 -8.83
CA ASN A 143 2.92 -11.21 -9.47
C ASN A 143 1.45 -10.80 -9.80
N ALA A 144 0.46 -11.66 -9.58
CA ALA A 144 -0.93 -11.44 -9.95
C ALA A 144 -1.91 -11.41 -8.76
N ASP A 145 -1.42 -11.26 -7.53
CA ASP A 145 -2.26 -11.05 -6.34
C ASP A 145 -1.96 -9.73 -5.61
N GLY A 146 -1.75 -9.74 -4.30
CA GLY A 146 -1.77 -8.53 -3.47
C GLY A 146 -0.50 -7.70 -3.65
N CYS A 147 0.62 -8.37 -3.93
CA CYS A 147 1.92 -7.76 -4.08
C CYS A 147 2.71 -8.40 -5.22
N ASN A 148 3.41 -7.60 -6.03
CA ASN A 148 4.30 -8.14 -7.04
C ASN A 148 5.72 -8.37 -6.48
N THR A 149 6.56 -9.09 -7.22
CA THR A 149 7.94 -9.43 -6.84
C THR A 149 8.89 -8.23 -6.77
N LEU A 150 8.41 -7.03 -7.06
CA LEU A 150 9.13 -5.77 -6.85
C LEU A 150 8.64 -5.03 -5.60
N CYS A 151 7.80 -5.67 -4.78
CA CYS A 151 7.16 -5.05 -3.62
C CYS A 151 6.35 -3.82 -3.95
N GLN A 152 5.59 -3.95 -5.02
CA GLN A 152 4.62 -2.95 -5.46
C GLN A 152 3.27 -3.63 -5.60
N THR A 153 2.18 -2.98 -5.20
CA THR A 153 0.87 -3.53 -5.46
C THR A 153 0.68 -3.59 -6.99
N PRO A 154 -0.02 -4.60 -7.55
CA PRO A 154 -0.32 -4.60 -8.97
C PRO A 154 -1.17 -3.37 -9.37
N GLY A 155 -0.49 -2.33 -9.87
CA GLY A 155 -1.07 -1.01 -10.11
C GLY A 155 -0.24 0.14 -9.51
N GLY A 156 0.57 -0.15 -8.49
CA GLY A 156 1.35 0.78 -7.67
C GLY A 156 0.48 1.71 -6.84
N ASP A 157 1.02 2.26 -5.76
CA ASP A 157 0.43 3.30 -4.91
C ASP A 157 1.56 4.31 -4.61
N ALA A 158 1.63 5.37 -5.42
CA ALA A 158 2.81 6.25 -5.43
C ALA A 158 2.85 7.24 -4.25
N ASP A 159 1.73 7.45 -3.56
CA ASP A 159 1.65 8.33 -2.40
C ASP A 159 1.28 7.59 -1.09
N ALA A 160 1.14 6.27 -1.16
CA ALA A 160 1.02 5.34 -0.04
C ALA A 160 -0.23 5.58 0.81
N ASP A 161 -1.30 6.08 0.20
CA ASP A 161 -2.55 6.39 0.89
C ASP A 161 -3.45 5.15 1.09
N GLY A 162 -3.10 4.02 0.44
CA GLY A 162 -3.84 2.76 0.46
C GLY A 162 -4.70 2.53 -0.79
N VAL A 163 -4.73 3.47 -1.74
CA VAL A 163 -5.46 3.37 -3.01
C VAL A 163 -4.46 3.27 -4.16
N THR A 164 -4.56 2.21 -4.96
CA THR A 164 -3.66 2.05 -6.10
C THR A 164 -3.81 3.19 -7.12
N ASN A 165 -2.70 3.63 -7.73
CA ASN A 165 -2.65 4.55 -8.85
C ASN A 165 -3.63 4.16 -9.96
N ALA A 166 -3.84 2.86 -10.21
CA ALA A 166 -4.76 2.39 -11.24
C ALA A 166 -6.22 2.78 -10.94
N VAL A 167 -6.63 2.72 -9.67
CA VAL A 167 -7.96 3.14 -9.21
C VAL A 167 -8.07 4.66 -9.32
N GLU A 168 -7.08 5.39 -8.83
CA GLU A 168 -7.14 6.86 -8.82
C GLU A 168 -7.07 7.47 -10.22
N ASN A 169 -6.18 6.96 -11.09
CA ASN A 169 -6.09 7.40 -12.49
C ASN A 169 -7.35 7.06 -13.30
N ALA A 170 -8.15 6.08 -12.87
CA ALA A 170 -9.46 5.79 -13.45
C ALA A 170 -10.57 6.72 -12.90
N GLY A 171 -10.24 7.58 -11.95
CA GLY A 171 -11.12 8.56 -11.33
C GLY A 171 -11.53 9.72 -12.25
N PRO A 172 -12.44 10.58 -11.76
CA PRO A 172 -12.90 11.77 -12.47
C PRO A 172 -11.76 12.67 -12.94
N ASN A 173 -11.99 13.42 -14.03
CA ASN A 173 -11.02 14.37 -14.60
C ASN A 173 -9.65 13.73 -14.94
N GLY A 174 -9.63 12.44 -15.26
CA GLY A 174 -8.41 11.72 -15.63
C GLY A 174 -7.46 11.48 -14.47
N GLY A 175 -8.01 11.32 -13.25
CA GLY A 175 -7.24 11.09 -12.03
C GLY A 175 -6.89 12.34 -11.24
N ASP A 176 -7.40 13.51 -11.61
CA ASP A 176 -7.31 14.77 -10.83
C ASP A 176 -8.72 15.12 -10.35
N ALA A 177 -9.27 14.29 -9.46
CA ALA A 177 -10.68 14.38 -9.08
C ALA A 177 -10.94 15.57 -8.15
N ASN A 178 -9.91 16.06 -7.44
CA ASN A 178 -10.02 17.29 -6.66
C ASN A 178 -9.93 18.57 -7.54
N GLY A 179 -9.47 18.46 -8.79
CA GLY A 179 -9.44 19.52 -9.79
C GLY A 179 -8.38 20.60 -9.55
N ASP A 180 -7.29 20.27 -8.87
CA ASP A 180 -6.18 21.18 -8.56
C ASP A 180 -5.06 21.19 -9.62
N GLY A 181 -5.14 20.26 -10.58
CA GLY A 181 -4.21 20.14 -11.70
C GLY A 181 -3.03 19.20 -11.44
N MET A 182 -2.97 18.55 -10.27
CA MET A 182 -2.07 17.44 -9.99
C MET A 182 -2.88 16.13 -9.97
N PRO A 183 -2.31 15.01 -10.44
CA PRO A 183 -2.96 13.71 -10.28
C PRO A 183 -3.06 13.37 -8.80
N ASP A 184 -4.26 12.93 -8.39
CA ASP A 184 -4.56 12.53 -7.01
C ASP A 184 -3.53 11.49 -6.52
N SER A 185 -3.16 10.53 -7.37
CA SER A 185 -2.19 9.46 -7.09
C SER A 185 -0.73 9.88 -6.92
N THR A 186 -0.48 11.16 -6.73
CA THR A 186 0.84 11.71 -6.44
C THR A 186 0.80 12.66 -5.25
N GLN A 187 -0.33 12.70 -4.56
CA GLN A 187 -0.65 13.67 -3.54
C GLN A 187 -1.02 12.93 -2.26
N PRO A 188 -0.08 12.77 -1.30
CA PRO A 188 -0.33 11.98 -0.10
C PRO A 188 -1.45 12.52 0.80
N ASN A 189 -1.99 13.70 0.52
CA ASN A 189 -3.11 14.32 1.25
C ASN A 189 -4.43 14.32 0.44
N VAL A 190 -4.50 13.56 -0.65
CA VAL A 190 -5.65 13.42 -1.55
C VAL A 190 -5.78 11.95 -1.93
N GLY A 191 -6.98 11.39 -1.84
CA GLY A 191 -7.22 10.00 -2.23
C GLY A 191 -8.57 9.81 -2.88
N SER A 192 -8.60 9.12 -4.02
CA SER A 192 -9.79 9.00 -4.89
C SER A 192 -10.20 7.56 -5.20
N LEU A 193 -11.35 7.11 -4.67
CA LEU A 193 -11.80 5.72 -4.82
C LEU A 193 -13.33 5.58 -5.00
N PRO A 194 -13.81 4.52 -5.68
CA PRO A 194 -15.23 4.22 -5.77
C PRO A 194 -15.87 3.93 -4.41
N GLY A 195 -17.04 4.50 -4.17
CA GLY A 195 -17.84 4.22 -2.98
C GLY A 195 -18.34 2.78 -2.94
N ALA A 196 -18.31 2.19 -1.74
CA ALA A 196 -18.62 0.77 -1.56
C ALA A 196 -20.08 0.38 -1.82
N THR A 197 -21.01 1.35 -1.79
CA THR A 197 -22.44 1.08 -1.98
C THR A 197 -22.93 1.34 -3.40
N ASP A 198 -22.45 2.40 -4.07
CA ASP A 198 -22.95 2.81 -5.38
C ASP A 198 -21.89 2.85 -6.49
N GLY A 199 -20.62 2.62 -6.16
CA GLY A 199 -19.50 2.63 -7.08
C GLY A 199 -19.17 4.01 -7.65
N THR A 200 -19.80 5.09 -7.16
CA THR A 200 -19.46 6.45 -7.57
C THR A 200 -18.19 6.90 -6.84
N TYR A 201 -17.29 7.60 -7.55
CA TYR A 201 -16.05 8.05 -6.93
C TYR A 201 -16.31 9.02 -5.77
N GLN A 202 -15.53 8.84 -4.71
CA GLN A 202 -15.39 9.76 -3.60
C GLN A 202 -13.92 10.20 -3.55
N THR A 203 -13.69 11.49 -3.29
CA THR A 203 -12.33 12.03 -3.14
C THR A 203 -12.18 12.63 -1.75
N LEU A 204 -11.27 12.07 -0.96
CA LEU A 204 -10.87 12.57 0.34
C LEU A 204 -9.75 13.59 0.15
N VAL A 205 -9.83 14.74 0.82
CA VAL A 205 -8.78 15.77 0.83
C VAL A 205 -8.54 16.24 2.26
N THR A 206 -7.29 16.26 2.67
CA THR A 206 -6.81 16.80 3.95
C THR A 206 -5.86 17.98 3.72
N ASP A 207 -5.53 18.70 4.80
CA ASP A 207 -4.44 19.68 4.76
C ASP A 207 -3.12 19.00 4.39
N ALA A 208 -2.26 19.66 3.59
CA ALA A 208 -1.03 19.07 3.04
C ALA A 208 0.00 18.59 4.09
N ALA A 209 -0.12 19.02 5.34
CA ALA A 209 0.71 18.53 6.45
C ALA A 209 0.22 17.20 7.04
N CYS A 210 -0.91 16.69 6.54
CA CYS A 210 -1.61 15.53 7.04
C CYS A 210 -1.79 14.49 5.93
N PRO A 211 -0.80 13.61 5.73
CA PRO A 211 -0.93 12.52 4.77
C PRO A 211 -2.06 11.58 5.18
N ILE A 212 -2.63 10.92 4.21
CA ILE A 212 -3.64 9.88 4.33
C ILE A 212 -2.90 8.54 4.28
N GLU A 213 -3.31 7.60 5.13
CA GLU A 213 -2.91 6.19 5.07
C GLU A 213 -4.17 5.32 5.20
N ASN A 214 -4.12 4.10 4.69
CA ASN A 214 -5.17 3.08 4.84
C ASN A 214 -6.57 3.56 4.40
N LEU A 215 -6.65 4.37 3.33
CA LEU A 215 -7.90 4.84 2.76
C LEU A 215 -8.67 3.68 2.11
N ALA A 216 -9.89 3.47 2.58
CA ALA A 216 -10.76 2.42 2.06
C ALA A 216 -12.24 2.82 2.06
N ALA A 217 -12.97 2.37 1.05
CA ALA A 217 -14.42 2.48 1.00
C ALA A 217 -15.08 1.28 1.71
N GLN A 218 -16.06 1.53 2.58
CA GLN A 218 -16.72 0.50 3.37
C GLN A 218 -18.26 0.54 3.27
N ALA A 219 -18.87 -0.63 3.14
CA ALA A 219 -20.32 -0.81 3.14
C ALA A 219 -20.86 -0.95 4.57
N LEU A 220 -20.82 0.15 5.33
CA LEU A 220 -21.28 0.17 6.72
C LEU A 220 -22.81 0.16 6.84
N ASN A 221 -23.31 -0.47 7.90
CA ASN A 221 -24.74 -0.54 8.21
C ASN A 221 -25.03 -0.13 9.67
N PRO A 222 -24.86 1.16 10.01
CA PRO A 222 -25.15 1.65 11.35
C PRO A 222 -26.64 1.54 11.68
N ALA A 223 -26.96 1.14 12.91
CA ALA A 223 -28.33 0.97 13.34
C ALA A 223 -29.16 2.27 13.15
N GLY A 224 -30.22 2.18 12.35
CA GLY A 224 -31.11 3.32 12.08
C GLY A 224 -30.63 4.28 10.97
N TRP A 225 -29.57 3.92 10.25
CA TRP A 225 -28.99 4.71 9.17
C TRP A 225 -28.85 3.91 7.89
N SER A 226 -28.96 4.61 6.75
CA SER A 226 -28.63 4.09 5.43
C SER A 226 -27.57 5.01 4.82
N LEU A 227 -26.43 4.46 4.41
CA LEU A 227 -25.32 5.19 3.79
C LEU A 227 -25.31 4.88 2.29
N PRO A 228 -25.98 5.67 1.45
CA PRO A 228 -26.15 5.34 0.03
C PRO A 228 -24.85 5.39 -0.78
N PHE A 229 -23.82 6.08 -0.29
CA PHE A 229 -22.48 6.15 -0.90
C PHE A 229 -21.49 5.18 -0.23
N GLY A 230 -21.91 4.51 0.85
CA GLY A 230 -21.01 3.85 1.78
C GLY A 230 -20.36 4.85 2.75
N ALA A 231 -19.32 4.41 3.43
CA ALA A 231 -18.44 5.21 4.27
C ALA A 231 -17.02 5.17 3.73
N LEU A 232 -16.21 6.15 4.09
CA LEU A 232 -14.75 6.05 4.00
C LEU A 232 -14.19 5.67 5.37
N SER A 233 -13.08 4.94 5.37
CA SER A 233 -12.21 4.67 6.52
C SER A 233 -10.82 5.12 6.13
N PHE A 234 -10.11 5.82 7.01
CA PHE A 234 -8.76 6.32 6.74
C PHE A 234 -8.03 6.64 8.05
N GLU A 235 -6.72 6.80 7.94
CA GLU A 235 -5.82 7.15 9.02
C GLU A 235 -4.98 8.36 8.62
N LEU A 236 -4.64 9.21 9.59
CA LEU A 236 -3.84 10.42 9.40
C LEU A 236 -2.70 10.44 10.42
N PRO A 237 -1.52 9.90 10.10
CA PRO A 237 -0.38 9.89 11.02
C PRO A 237 0.29 11.28 11.11
N GLY A 238 0.83 11.59 12.28
CA GLY A 238 1.52 12.86 12.54
C GLY A 238 0.60 14.09 12.59
N CYS A 239 -0.71 13.90 12.77
CA CYS A 239 -1.72 14.95 12.63
C CYS A 239 -2.38 15.33 13.95
N GLU A 240 -2.11 16.55 14.43
CA GLU A 240 -2.82 17.08 15.60
C GLU A 240 -4.26 17.51 15.27
N SER A 241 -4.45 18.15 14.12
CA SER A 241 -5.77 18.54 13.62
C SER A 241 -5.71 18.89 12.14
N THR A 242 -6.76 18.54 11.40
CA THR A 242 -6.86 18.83 9.97
C THR A 242 -8.30 19.12 9.57
N ARG A 243 -8.46 19.89 8.49
CA ARG A 243 -9.73 19.95 7.77
C ARG A 243 -9.79 18.78 6.78
N VAL A 244 -10.80 17.94 6.97
CA VAL A 244 -11.19 16.90 6.02
C VAL A 244 -12.26 17.45 5.09
N THR A 245 -12.12 17.23 3.79
CA THR A 245 -13.16 17.47 2.79
C THR A 245 -13.34 16.21 1.94
N ILE A 246 -14.58 15.73 1.83
CA ILE A 246 -14.91 14.59 0.98
C ILE A 246 -15.85 15.07 -0.12
N TYR A 247 -15.46 14.85 -1.37
CA TYR A 247 -16.25 15.11 -2.56
C TYR A 247 -16.98 13.84 -3.00
N TYR A 248 -18.24 13.97 -3.40
CA TYR A 248 -19.11 12.87 -3.85
C TYR A 248 -19.43 13.08 -5.33
N HIS A 249 -18.68 12.41 -6.20
CA HIS A 249 -18.76 12.62 -7.64
C HIS A 249 -20.08 12.10 -8.22
N GLY A 250 -20.62 12.82 -9.22
CA GLY A 250 -21.94 12.52 -9.77
C GLY A 250 -23.13 12.99 -8.92
N ARG A 251 -22.86 13.71 -7.81
CA ARG A 251 -23.87 14.43 -7.01
C ARG A 251 -23.62 15.92 -7.04
N ASP A 252 -24.70 16.69 -7.18
CA ASP A 252 -24.70 18.15 -7.14
C ASP A 252 -25.04 18.74 -5.76
N SER A 253 -25.67 17.94 -4.89
CA SER A 253 -26.03 18.36 -3.53
C SER A 253 -26.19 17.20 -2.55
N LEU A 254 -25.80 17.44 -1.29
CA LEU A 254 -26.16 16.63 -0.12
C LEU A 254 -27.33 17.23 0.70
N ALA A 255 -27.97 18.29 0.21
CA ALA A 255 -29.08 18.94 0.93
C ALA A 255 -30.43 18.24 0.76
N SER A 256 -30.60 17.44 -0.30
CA SER A 256 -31.83 16.70 -0.58
C SER A 256 -31.56 15.28 -1.06
N PRO A 257 -31.99 14.24 -0.32
CA PRO A 257 -32.57 14.30 1.03
C PRO A 257 -31.59 14.90 2.07
N PRO A 258 -32.06 15.33 3.26
CA PRO A 258 -31.22 16.00 4.25
C PRO A 258 -30.26 14.99 4.89
N PHE A 259 -29.11 14.78 4.27
CA PHE A 259 -28.06 13.93 4.78
C PHE A 259 -27.53 14.44 6.12
N GLN A 260 -27.14 13.52 6.99
CA GLN A 260 -26.29 13.80 8.15
C GLN A 260 -24.99 13.04 7.97
N TYR A 261 -23.87 13.61 8.39
CA TYR A 261 -22.63 12.85 8.36
C TYR A 261 -22.60 11.90 9.55
N VAL A 262 -22.58 10.60 9.27
CA VAL A 262 -22.62 9.53 10.27
C VAL A 262 -21.23 8.95 10.40
N LYS A 263 -20.77 8.78 11.65
CA LYS A 263 -19.47 8.19 11.97
C LYS A 263 -19.67 6.90 12.76
N GLN A 264 -18.77 5.94 12.55
CA GLN A 264 -18.70 4.69 13.31
C GLN A 264 -17.28 4.52 13.86
N GLY A 265 -17.14 4.55 15.18
CA GLY A 265 -15.84 4.33 15.84
C GLY A 265 -14.74 5.35 15.43
N PRO A 266 -13.50 5.13 15.89
CA PRO A 266 -13.03 4.00 16.70
C PRO A 266 -13.34 4.19 18.20
N ASN A 267 -13.58 3.07 18.89
CA ASN A 267 -13.59 3.04 20.36
C ASN A 267 -12.14 2.88 20.84
N PRO A 268 -11.80 3.35 22.07
CA PRO A 268 -10.48 3.11 22.66
C PRO A 268 -10.09 1.62 22.63
N PRO A 269 -8.79 1.28 22.63
CA PRO A 269 -8.33 -0.10 22.75
C PRO A 269 -9.00 -0.81 23.94
N GLY A 270 -9.87 -1.79 23.65
CA GLY A 270 -10.57 -2.62 24.65
C GLY A 270 -12.07 -2.34 24.88
N ALA A 271 -12.73 -1.44 24.14
CA ALA A 271 -14.16 -1.20 24.27
C ALA A 271 -15.02 -2.00 23.26
N ALA A 272 -16.11 -2.61 23.74
CA ALA A 272 -17.05 -3.37 22.92
C ALA A 272 -18.09 -2.46 22.22
N ASN A 273 -18.11 -2.52 20.88
CA ASN A 273 -19.20 -2.22 19.92
C ASN A 273 -19.45 -0.74 19.49
N ASP A 274 -19.40 -0.53 18.16
CA ASP A 274 -20.23 0.31 17.26
C ASP A 274 -21.04 1.49 17.83
N VAL A 275 -20.38 2.48 18.45
CA VAL A 275 -21.07 3.75 18.74
C VAL A 275 -21.22 4.54 17.44
N THR A 276 -22.46 4.72 17.02
CA THR A 276 -22.81 5.58 15.88
C THR A 276 -23.18 6.97 16.37
N TYR A 277 -22.54 8.00 15.84
CA TYR A 277 -22.90 9.39 16.12
C TYR A 277 -22.96 10.21 14.82
N THR A 278 -23.59 11.38 14.93
CA THR A 278 -23.76 12.30 13.81
C THR A 278 -22.90 13.53 14.04
N LEU A 279 -22.10 13.92 13.06
CA LEU A 279 -21.47 15.23 13.10
C LEU A 279 -22.53 16.32 12.94
N SER A 280 -22.33 17.42 13.65
CA SER A 280 -23.23 18.58 13.62
C SER A 280 -22.46 19.86 13.28
N ALA A 281 -23.19 20.86 12.81
CA ALA A 281 -22.62 22.18 12.56
C ALA A 281 -22.27 22.85 13.89
N GLY A 282 -20.98 23.06 14.15
CA GLY A 282 -20.47 23.70 15.38
C GLY A 282 -19.18 23.07 15.88
N ALA A 283 -18.51 23.74 16.82
CA ALA A 283 -17.33 23.19 17.48
C ALA A 283 -17.69 21.87 18.19
N PRO A 284 -16.81 20.85 18.17
CA PRO A 284 -15.43 20.91 17.67
C PRO A 284 -15.25 20.59 16.17
N HIS A 285 -16.26 20.05 15.47
CA HIS A 285 -16.09 19.49 14.12
C HIS A 285 -16.42 20.42 12.95
N MET A 286 -17.14 21.52 13.18
CA MET A 286 -17.47 22.53 12.16
C MET A 286 -17.96 21.94 10.81
N LEU A 287 -18.89 20.97 10.85
CA LEU A 287 -19.41 20.34 9.62
C LEU A 287 -20.06 21.37 8.68
N VAL A 288 -19.64 21.34 7.42
CA VAL A 288 -20.20 22.10 6.30
C VAL A 288 -20.48 21.13 5.15
N MET A 289 -21.71 21.10 4.65
CA MET A 289 -22.07 20.40 3.40
C MET A 289 -22.45 21.41 2.33
N GLY A 290 -21.99 21.19 1.11
CA GLY A 290 -22.19 22.12 0.00
C GLY A 290 -21.89 21.51 -1.36
N SER A 291 -21.59 22.36 -2.33
CA SER A 291 -21.08 21.95 -3.63
C SER A 291 -19.95 22.86 -4.10
N ALA A 292 -19.04 22.31 -4.90
CA ALA A 292 -17.86 22.98 -5.42
C ALA A 292 -17.70 22.73 -6.92
N ASN A 293 -17.19 23.73 -7.64
CA ASN A 293 -16.85 23.61 -9.06
C ASN A 293 -15.37 23.23 -9.19
N LEU A 294 -15.08 21.93 -9.30
CA LEU A 294 -13.72 21.38 -9.44
C LEU A 294 -13.38 21.09 -10.91
N GLY A 295 -13.79 21.98 -11.82
CA GLY A 295 -13.71 21.73 -13.26
C GLY A 295 -14.85 20.86 -13.83
N PHE A 296 -15.77 20.38 -12.98
CA PHE A 296 -16.98 19.65 -13.40
C PHE A 296 -18.19 20.57 -13.62
N ASP A 297 -19.06 20.18 -14.57
CA ASP A 297 -20.41 20.73 -14.75
C ASP A 297 -21.41 19.55 -14.88
N PRO A 298 -22.32 19.33 -13.89
CA PRO A 298 -22.60 20.19 -12.73
C PRO A 298 -21.52 20.13 -11.63
N ALA A 299 -21.63 21.06 -10.67
CA ALA A 299 -20.81 21.11 -9.46
C ALA A 299 -20.85 19.78 -8.67
N VAL A 300 -19.78 19.47 -7.93
CA VAL A 300 -19.64 18.27 -7.11
C VAL A 300 -20.04 18.55 -5.66
N ALA A 301 -20.86 17.70 -5.07
CA ALA A 301 -21.29 17.81 -3.68
C ALA A 301 -20.16 17.45 -2.72
N PHE A 302 -20.07 18.11 -1.56
CA PHE A 302 -19.05 17.80 -0.57
C PHE A 302 -19.57 17.83 0.86
N ALA A 303 -18.84 17.14 1.75
CA ALA A 303 -18.92 17.31 3.20
C ALA A 303 -17.52 17.64 3.74
N ALA A 304 -17.39 18.74 4.48
CA ALA A 304 -16.14 19.18 5.09
C ALA A 304 -16.30 19.34 6.60
N PHE A 305 -15.31 18.92 7.37
CA PHE A 305 -15.31 18.98 8.84
C PHE A 305 -13.88 18.97 9.36
N THR A 306 -13.70 19.36 10.62
CA THR A 306 -12.41 19.30 11.32
C THR A 306 -12.34 18.05 12.18
N LEU A 307 -11.23 17.33 12.05
CA LEU A 307 -10.81 16.29 12.98
C LEU A 307 -9.64 16.80 13.80
N SER A 308 -9.55 16.31 15.03
CA SER A 308 -8.46 16.59 15.95
C SER A 308 -8.19 15.32 16.75
N ASP A 309 -6.91 15.03 16.96
CA ASP A 309 -6.45 13.98 17.85
C ASP A 309 -7.10 14.16 19.24
N ASN A 310 -7.55 13.05 19.83
CA ASN A 310 -8.16 12.92 21.14
C ASN A 310 -9.53 13.62 21.24
N VAL A 311 -10.27 13.65 20.13
CA VAL A 311 -11.67 14.13 20.05
C VAL A 311 -12.56 13.05 19.42
N VAL A 312 -13.85 13.06 19.70
CA VAL A 312 -14.84 12.16 19.07
C VAL A 312 -14.70 12.20 17.54
N GLY A 313 -14.35 11.10 16.87
CA GLY A 313 -13.87 11.13 15.46
C GLY A 313 -12.47 10.59 15.28
N ASP A 314 -11.84 10.19 16.38
CA ASP A 314 -10.49 9.65 16.48
C ASP A 314 -10.49 8.40 17.40
N ASP A 315 -9.41 7.60 17.37
CA ASP A 315 -9.19 6.35 18.14
C ASP A 315 -8.99 6.53 19.65
N THR A 316 -9.09 7.78 20.12
CA THR A 316 -9.19 8.24 21.52
C THR A 316 -7.88 8.22 22.33
N GLY A 317 -6.73 7.98 21.69
CA GLY A 317 -5.40 8.21 22.28
C GLY A 317 -4.79 9.50 21.76
N ASN A 318 -4.12 10.29 22.63
CA ASN A 318 -3.23 11.36 22.13
C ASN A 318 -1.89 10.73 21.74
N ASP A 319 -1.82 10.29 20.49
CA ASP A 319 -0.67 9.61 19.91
C ASP A 319 -0.26 10.20 18.55
N HIS A 320 -0.81 11.37 18.20
CA HIS A 320 -0.59 12.05 16.92
C HIS A 320 -1.08 11.24 15.71
N ARG A 321 -2.03 10.32 15.89
CA ARG A 321 -2.70 9.61 14.81
C ARG A 321 -4.20 9.91 14.88
N ILE A 322 -4.83 10.15 13.74
CA ILE A 322 -6.29 10.24 13.66
C ILE A 322 -6.81 9.05 12.86
N VAL A 323 -7.69 8.24 13.44
CA VAL A 323 -8.38 7.16 12.71
C VAL A 323 -9.87 7.49 12.64
N ASP A 324 -10.40 7.55 11.42
CA ASP A 324 -11.79 7.96 11.22
C ASP A 324 -12.52 7.06 10.23
N GLN A 325 -13.80 6.86 10.52
CA GLN A 325 -14.69 6.12 9.65
C GLN A 325 -16.09 6.75 9.61
N GLY A 326 -16.60 7.04 8.41
CA GLY A 326 -17.98 7.51 8.25
C GLY A 326 -18.35 7.98 6.84
N GLY A 327 -19.60 8.43 6.71
CA GLY A 327 -20.12 8.96 5.46
C GLY A 327 -21.53 9.57 5.61
N PRO A 328 -22.11 10.14 4.54
CA PRO A 328 -23.43 10.74 4.56
C PRO A 328 -24.50 9.66 4.72
N GLY A 329 -25.28 9.76 5.80
CA GLY A 329 -26.34 8.84 6.14
C GLY A 329 -27.72 9.48 6.11
N LEU A 330 -28.71 8.65 5.77
CA LEU A 330 -30.12 8.95 5.88
C LEU A 330 -30.74 8.16 7.02
N LYS A 331 -31.48 8.86 7.88
CA LYS A 331 -32.15 8.23 9.02
C LYS A 331 -33.29 7.34 8.51
N VAL A 332 -33.19 6.05 8.80
CA VAL A 332 -34.24 5.08 8.47
C VAL A 332 -35.30 5.14 9.56
N THR A 333 -36.52 5.52 9.20
CA THR A 333 -37.65 5.37 10.11
C THR A 333 -38.11 3.90 10.06
N PRO A 334 -38.24 3.19 11.20
CA PRO A 334 -38.79 1.85 11.20
C PRO A 334 -40.14 1.88 10.51
N ALA A 335 -40.36 0.98 9.54
CA ALA A 335 -41.67 0.83 8.93
C ALA A 335 -42.71 0.66 10.05
N ALA A 336 -43.76 1.47 10.03
CA ALA A 336 -44.86 1.31 10.98
C ALA A 336 -45.35 -0.13 10.88
N VAL A 337 -45.15 -0.92 11.94
CA VAL A 337 -45.71 -2.26 12.02
C VAL A 337 -47.21 -2.08 11.83
N PRO A 338 -47.83 -2.65 10.78
CA PRO A 338 -49.26 -2.55 10.63
C PRO A 338 -49.89 -3.21 11.85
N VAL A 339 -50.49 -2.38 12.71
CA VAL A 339 -51.28 -2.87 13.83
C VAL A 339 -52.43 -3.65 13.20
N LEU A 340 -52.37 -4.98 13.26
CA LEU A 340 -53.51 -5.83 12.96
C LEU A 340 -54.62 -5.41 13.91
N GLY A 341 -55.57 -4.62 13.41
CA GLY A 341 -56.79 -4.29 14.13
C GLY A 341 -57.47 -5.58 14.57
N TRP A 342 -58.01 -5.59 15.78
CA TRP A 342 -58.69 -6.74 16.38
C TRP A 342 -59.86 -7.30 15.55
N SER A 343 -60.27 -6.63 14.47
CA SER A 343 -61.23 -7.15 13.49
C SER A 343 -60.69 -8.25 12.57
N GLY A 344 -59.38 -8.51 12.53
CA GLY A 344 -58.76 -9.53 11.68
C GLY A 344 -58.57 -10.92 12.31
N LEU A 345 -58.70 -11.06 13.64
CA LEU A 345 -58.43 -12.32 14.33
C LEU A 345 -59.63 -13.28 14.44
N SER A 346 -60.83 -12.86 14.01
CA SER A 346 -62.04 -13.70 14.08
C SER A 346 -62.28 -14.59 12.84
N ALA A 347 -61.54 -14.40 11.74
CA ALA A 347 -61.74 -15.19 10.52
C ALA A 347 -60.82 -16.42 10.41
N ALA A 348 -59.76 -16.53 11.21
CA ALA A 348 -58.77 -17.60 11.08
C ALA A 348 -58.93 -18.77 12.08
N VAL A 349 -59.86 -18.70 13.04
CA VAL A 349 -60.06 -19.78 14.05
C VAL A 349 -61.36 -20.60 13.85
N LEU A 350 -62.30 -20.17 13.00
CA LEU A 350 -63.50 -20.99 12.68
C LEU A 350 -63.38 -21.87 11.42
N GLY A 351 -62.27 -21.79 10.67
CA GLY A 351 -62.06 -22.61 9.45
C GLY A 351 -61.52 -24.02 9.69
N LEU A 352 -60.98 -24.32 10.87
CA LEU A 352 -60.26 -25.58 11.16
C LEU A 352 -61.06 -26.63 11.95
N LEU A 353 -62.32 -26.37 12.31
CA LEU A 353 -63.20 -27.35 12.99
C LEU A 353 -64.24 -28.02 12.07
N GLY A 354 -64.28 -27.67 10.77
CA GLY A 354 -65.28 -28.20 9.82
C GLY A 354 -64.87 -29.44 9.02
N LEU A 355 -63.58 -29.81 8.96
CA LEU A 355 -63.09 -30.87 8.05
C LEU A 355 -62.74 -32.22 8.70
N ALA A 356 -63.05 -32.44 9.98
CA ALA A 356 -62.75 -33.70 10.69
C ALA A 356 -63.97 -34.62 10.93
N ARG A 357 -65.06 -34.49 10.16
CA ARG A 357 -66.19 -35.45 10.19
C ARG A 357 -66.69 -35.81 8.80
N ARG A 358 -65.86 -36.42 7.96
CA ARG A 358 -66.34 -37.18 6.79
C ARG A 358 -65.34 -38.22 6.27
N ARG A 359 -64.86 -39.10 7.15
CA ARG A 359 -64.34 -40.43 6.76
C ARG A 359 -64.61 -41.41 7.89
N LEU A 360 -65.80 -42.00 7.88
CA LEU A 360 -66.15 -43.27 8.52
C LEU A 360 -67.58 -43.62 8.05
N ARG A 361 -67.65 -44.26 6.88
CA ARG A 361 -68.63 -45.27 6.46
C ARG A 361 -68.18 -45.82 5.11
#